data_AF-A0AAW3F0Y5-F1
#
_entry.id   AF-A0AAW3F0Y5-F1
#
_cell.length_a   1.000
_cell.length_b   1.000
_cell.length_c   1.000
_cell.angle_alpha   90.00
_cell.angle_beta   90.00
_cell.angle_gamma   90.00
#
_symmetry.space_group_name_H-M   'P 1'
#
loop_
_entity.id
_entity.type
_entity.pdbx_description
1 polymer ?
#
loop_
_entity_poly.entity_id
_entity_poly.type
_entity_poly.pdbx_seq_one_letter_code
_entity_poly.pdbx_strand_id
1 'polypeptide(L)' 'MKRNAALSGADYANATTNLSISYAYRVRQGVYLQSALIYTDNPTFSPKRGSSLNAYTTLVLVF' A
#
# COMPACT_ATOMS: atom_id res chain seq x y z
N MET A 1 -20.06 12.21 6.71
CA MET A 1 -18.71 12.41 7.28
C MET A 1 -18.13 11.06 7.68
N LYS A 2 -17.03 10.61 7.06
CA LYS A 2 -16.31 9.38 7.44
C LYS A 2 -15.30 9.75 8.55
N ARG A 3 -15.45 9.23 9.77
CA ARG A 3 -14.49 9.44 10.87
C ARG A 3 -13.46 8.30 10.87
N ASN A 4 -12.18 8.63 10.97
CA ASN A 4 -11.07 7.66 11.06
C ASN A 4 -11.08 6.97 12.42
N ALA A 5 -10.97 5.64 12.44
CA ALA A 5 -11.15 4.86 13.65
C ALA A 5 -9.96 4.83 14.61
N ALA A 6 -8.78 5.12 14.07
CA ALA A 6 -7.57 5.34 14.85
C ALA A 6 -7.67 6.52 15.84
N LEU A 7 -8.60 7.45 15.62
CA LEU A 7 -8.74 8.66 16.44
C LEU A 7 -9.67 8.52 17.65
N SER A 8 -10.40 7.41 17.83
CA SER A 8 -11.29 7.23 19.00
C SER A 8 -10.79 6.25 20.07
N GLY A 9 -9.54 5.79 19.99
CA GLY A 9 -8.97 4.92 21.02
C GLY A 9 -9.69 3.58 21.22
N ALA A 10 -10.51 3.15 20.26
CA ALA A 10 -11.13 1.84 20.29
C ALA A 10 -10.13 0.81 19.75
N ASP A 11 -9.62 -0.06 20.64
CA ASP A 11 -8.57 -1.05 20.31
C ASP A 11 -8.93 -1.96 19.12
N TYR A 12 -10.22 -2.22 18.89
CA TYR A 12 -10.72 -3.02 17.76
C TYR A 12 -10.69 -2.30 16.40
N ALA A 13 -10.41 -1.00 16.37
CA ALA A 13 -10.52 -0.14 15.20
C ALA A 13 -9.21 0.58 14.86
N ASN A 14 -8.07 0.06 15.33
CA ASN A 14 -6.78 0.73 15.21
C ASN A 14 -5.76 -0.02 14.34
N ALA A 15 -6.02 -1.27 13.97
CA ALA A 15 -5.10 -2.05 13.14
C ALA A 15 -5.27 -1.71 11.65
N THR A 16 -4.32 -0.96 11.10
CA THR A 16 -4.14 -0.82 9.64
C THR A 16 -3.35 -2.03 9.14
N THR A 17 -3.86 -2.74 8.14
CA THR A 17 -3.12 -3.85 7.50
C THR A 17 -2.51 -3.36 6.21
N ASN A 18 -1.20 -3.54 6.05
CA ASN A 18 -0.49 -3.20 4.82
C ASN A 18 0.21 -4.45 4.27
N LEU A 19 -0.06 -4.79 3.02
CA LEU A 19 0.61 -5.85 2.27
C LEU A 19 1.29 -5.22 1.06
N SER A 20 2.61 -5.33 0.98
CA SER A 20 3.40 -4.85 -0.15
C SER A 20 4.18 -6.00 -0.77
N ILE A 21 3.95 -6.24 -2.05
CA ILE A 21 4.70 -7.20 -2.87
C ILE A 21 5.44 -6.40 -3.93
N SER A 22 6.74 -6.59 -4.05
CA SER A 22 7.55 -5.90 -5.06
C SER A 22 8.56 -6.85 -5.69
N TYR A 23 8.86 -6.61 -6.97
CA TYR A 23 9.87 -7.34 -7.72
C TYR A 23 10.68 -6.38 -8.57
N ALA A 24 12.00 -6.46 -8.44
CA ALA A 24 12.96 -5.69 -9.24
C ALA A 24 13.57 -6.59 -10.31
N TYR A 25 13.27 -6.31 -11.57
CA TYR A 25 13.84 -6.98 -12.72
C TYR A 25 14.95 -6.14 -13.34
N ARG A 26 16.14 -6.73 -13.50
CA ARG A 26 17.23 -6.10 -14.23
C ARG A 26 17.08 -6.40 -15.72
N VAL A 27 16.74 -5.38 -16.51
CA VAL A 27 16.64 -5.50 -17.97
C VAL A 27 18.03 -5.58 -18.59
N ARG A 28 18.92 -4.69 -18.16
CA ARG A 28 20.35 -4.67 -18.53
C ARG A 28 21.15 -3.94 -17.47
N GLN A 29 22.47 -3.85 -17.63
CA GLN A 29 23.28 -2.98 -16.76
C GLN A 29 22.79 -1.53 -16.85
N GLY A 30 22.55 -0.91 -15.69
CA GLY A 30 22.04 0.45 -15.60
C GLY A 30 20.55 0.64 -15.92
N VAL A 31 19.77 -0.43 -16.17
CA VAL A 31 18.32 -0.34 -16.43
C VAL A 31 17.56 -1.39 -15.62
N TYR A 32 16.71 -0.92 -14.72
CA TYR A 32 15.91 -1.75 -13.83
C TYR A 32 14.43 -1.41 -13.96
N LEU A 33 13.59 -2.43 -13.97
CA LEU A 33 12.14 -2.31 -13.92
C LEU A 33 11.69 -2.87 -12.57
N GLN A 34 11.12 -2.01 -11.72
CA GLN A 34 10.60 -2.42 -10.43
C GLN A 34 9.07 -2.32 -10.45
N SER A 35 8.39 -3.44 -10.30
CA SER A 35 6.94 -3.48 -10.21
C SER A 35 6.53 -3.83 -8.80
N ALA A 36 5.41 -3.29 -8.35
CA ALA A 36 4.91 -3.57 -7.02
C ALA A 36 3.41 -3.33 -6.87
N LEU A 37 2.86 -4.05 -5.91
CA LEU A 37 1.45 -4.07 -5.54
C LEU A 37 1.36 -3.81 -4.04
N ILE A 38 0.66 -2.74 -3.66
CA ILE A 38 0.39 -2.37 -2.28
C ILE A 38 -1.11 -2.46 -2.03
N TYR A 39 -1.48 -3.31 -1.08
CA TYR A 39 -2.81 -3.34 -0.49
C TYR A 39 -2.75 -2.67 0.88
N THR A 40 -3.65 -1.73 1.11
CA THR A 40 -3.79 -1.07 2.42
C THR A 40 -5.24 -1.14 2.85
N ASP A 41 -5.47 -1.64 4.06
CA ASP A 41 -6.76 -1.67 4.72
C ASP A 41 -6.73 -0.72 5.90
N ASN A 42 -7.52 0.36 5.81
CA ASN A 42 -7.64 1.36 6.85
C ASN A 42 -8.87 1.07 7.71
N PRO A 43 -8.73 1.05 9.05
CA PRO A 43 -9.87 0.85 9.91
C PRO A 43 -10.78 2.09 9.88
N THR A 44 -12.05 1.87 9.56
CA THR A 44 -13.09 2.90 9.57
C THR A 44 -14.17 2.52 10.58
N PHE A 45 -14.86 3.51 11.16
CA PHE A 45 -16.05 3.29 12.00
C PHE A 45 -17.29 2.83 11.21
N SER A 46 -17.12 2.53 9.94
CA SER A 46 -18.18 2.12 9.03
C SER A 46 -18.11 0.60 8.87
N PRO A 47 -19.24 -0.12 8.74
CA PRO A 47 -19.25 -1.56 8.46
C PRO A 47 -18.50 -1.92 7.16
N LYS A 48 -18.28 -0.93 6.29
CA LYS A 48 -17.37 -1.02 5.15
C LYS A 48 -15.98 -0.50 5.54
N ARG A 49 -15.03 -1.41 5.72
CA ARG A 49 -13.59 -1.09 5.77
C ARG A 49 -13.17 -0.40 4.47
N GLY A 50 -12.39 0.67 4.60
CA GLY A 50 -11.86 1.38 3.45
C GLY A 50 -10.55 0.72 3.03
N SER A 51 -10.53 0.09 1.86
CA SER A 51 -9.33 -0.53 1.31
C SER A 51 -8.90 0.13 0.01
N SER A 52 -7.60 0.11 -0.25
CA SER A 52 -6.99 0.55 -1.51
C SER A 52 -6.04 -0.51 -2.03
N LEU A 53 -6.08 -0.74 -3.35
CA LEU A 53 -5.11 -1.54 -4.07
C LEU A 53 -4.39 -0.64 -5.06
N ASN A 54 -3.09 -0.45 -4.86
CA ASN A 54 -2.25 0.38 -5.70
C ASN A 54 -1.21 -0.49 -6.41
N ALA A 55 -1.09 -0.32 -7.72
CA ALA A 55 -0.04 -0.93 -8.52
C ALA A 55 0.88 0.16 -9.07
N TYR A 56 2.18 -0.05 -8.97
CA TYR A 56 3.17 0.88 -9.51
C TYR A 56 4.26 0.12 -10.25
N THR A 57 4.76 0.77 -11.30
CA THR A 57 5.90 0.32 -12.09
C THR A 57 6.88 1.48 -12.20
N THR A 58 8.09 1.25 -11.76
CA THR A 58 9.17 2.23 -11.75
C THR A 58 10.28 1.79 -12.71
N LEU A 59 10.67 2.67 -13.63
CA LEU A 59 11.85 2.51 -14.46
C LEU A 59 13.01 3.28 -13.83
N VAL A 60 14.09 2.58 -13.49
CA VAL A 60 15.31 3.18 -12.92
C VAL A 60 16.43 3.10 -13.95
N LEU A 61 17.02 4.26 -14.26
CA LEU A 61 18.17 4.41 -15.15
C LEU A 61 19.36 4.89 -14.33
N VAL A 62 20.50 4.20 -14.45
CA VAL A 62 21.78 4.56 -13.81
C VAL A 62 22.81 4.78 -14.92
N PHE A 63 23.41 5.97 -14.95
CA PHE A 63 24.38 6.43 -15.95
C PHE A 63 25.76 6.59 -15.33
#